data_AF-A0A965CKI8-F1
#
_entry.id   AF-A0A965CKI8-F1
#
_cell.length_a   1.000
_cell.length_b   1.000
_cell.length_c   1.000
_cell.angle_alpha   90.00
_cell.angle_beta   90.00
_cell.angle_gamma   90.00
#
_symmetry.space_group_name_H-M   'P 1'
#
loop_
_entity.id
_entity.type
_entity.pdbx_description
1 polymer ?
#
loop_
_entity_poly.entity_id
_entity_poly.type
_entity_poly.pdbx_seq_one_letter_code
_entity_poly.pdbx_strand_id
1 'polypeptide(L)' 'FYEGLKQRGFIIYPGKLTKKPSFRVGNMGALDHEVMAMLVEATEATLKAMNIKDLTPAE' A
#
# COMPACT_ATOMS: atom_id res chain seq x y z
N PHE A 1 2.08 -2.34 8.15
CA PHE A 1 1.66 -1.82 6.83
C PHE A 1 0.14 -1.70 6.74
N TYR A 2 -0.63 -2.80 6.77
CA TYR A 2 -2.11 -2.78 6.73
C TYR A 2 -2.75 -1.81 7.74
N GLU A 3 -2.41 -1.91 9.03
CA GLU A 3 -2.95 -0.99 10.05
C GLU A 3 -2.55 0.47 9.80
N GLY A 4 -1.34 0.71 9.27
CA GLY A 4 -0.87 2.06 8.97
C GLY A 4 -1.65 2.71 7.82
N LEU A 5 -1.96 1.94 6.78
CA LEU A 5 -2.83 2.40 5.69
C LEU A 5 -4.28 2.57 6.17
N LYS A 6 -4.79 1.66 7.00
CA LYS A 6 -6.15 1.73 7.57
C LYS A 6 -6.34 3.00 8.40
N GLN A 7 -5.37 3.35 9.24
CA GLN A 7 -5.36 4.60 10.00
C GLN A 7 -5.38 5.85 9.11
N ARG A 8 -4.92 5.72 7.86
CA ARG A 8 -4.90 6.80 6.84
C ARG A 8 -6.08 6.71 5.87
N GLY A 9 -7.10 5.88 6.18
CA GLY A 9 -8.32 5.76 5.39
C GLY A 9 -8.28 4.74 4.25
N PHE A 10 -7.20 3.96 4.11
CA PHE A 10 -7.04 2.99 3.02
C PHE A 10 -7.05 1.54 3.50
N ILE A 11 -7.84 0.70 2.83
CA ILE A 11 -7.84 -0.75 3.04
C ILE A 11 -7.25 -1.41 1.79
N ILE A 12 -6.28 -2.29 2.01
CA ILE A 12 -5.67 -3.13 0.97
C ILE A 12 -5.87 -4.61 1.32
N TYR A 13 -5.67 -5.48 0.34
CA TYR A 13 -5.96 -6.91 0.49
C TYR A 13 -4.69 -7.78 0.44
N PRO A 14 -4.66 -8.91 1.17
CA PRO A 14 -3.57 -9.85 1.07
C PRO A 14 -3.46 -10.43 -0.34
N GLY A 15 -2.21 -10.66 -0.76
CA GLY A 15 -1.89 -11.54 -1.87
C GLY A 15 -2.26 -12.98 -1.55
N LYS A 16 -2.48 -13.80 -2.59
CA LYS A 16 -2.95 -15.19 -2.42
C LYS A 16 -2.17 -16.22 -3.22
N LEU A 17 -1.75 -15.87 -4.44
CA LEU A 17 -1.28 -16.86 -5.43
C LEU A 17 0.25 -16.86 -5.63
N THR A 18 0.96 -15.85 -5.12
CA THR A 18 2.41 -15.73 -5.33
C THR A 18 3.19 -16.48 -4.26
N LYS A 19 4.33 -17.06 -4.64
CA LYS A 19 5.27 -17.70 -3.69
C LYS A 19 5.88 -16.71 -2.69
N LYS A 20 6.11 -15.47 -3.13
CA LYS A 20 6.61 -14.38 -2.29
C LYS A 20 5.45 -13.71 -1.54
N PRO A 21 5.66 -13.25 -0.28
CA PRO A 21 4.71 -12.41 0.43
C PRO A 21 4.32 -11.19 -0.42
N SER A 22 3.03 -10.97 -0.60
CA SER A 22 2.52 -9.88 -1.44
C SER A 22 1.20 -9.33 -0.89
N PHE A 23 0.82 -8.15 -1.39
CA PHE A 23 -0.46 -7.51 -1.16
C PHE A 23 -0.99 -6.96 -2.48
N ARG A 24 -2.27 -6.60 -2.50
CA ARG A 24 -2.97 -6.09 -3.69
C ARG A 24 -3.52 -4.70 -3.42
N VAL A 25 -3.35 -3.83 -4.41
CA VAL A 25 -4.00 -2.53 -4.51
C VAL A 25 -5.11 -2.65 -5.55
N GLY A 26 -6.34 -2.37 -5.14
CA GLY A 26 -7.48 -2.29 -6.07
C GLY A 26 -7.58 -0.89 -6.66
N ASN A 27 -7.83 -0.79 -7.95
CA ASN A 27 -7.97 0.44 -8.72
C ASN A 27 -9.24 0.41 -9.59
N MET A 28 -10.34 -0.12 -9.05
CA MET A 28 -11.60 -0.32 -9.75
C MET A 28 -12.76 0.35 -9.01
N GLY A 29 -13.85 0.66 -9.73
CA GLY A 29 -15.04 1.31 -9.17
C GLY A 29 -14.95 2.84 -9.22
N ALA A 30 -15.55 3.50 -8.23
CA ALA A 30 -15.57 4.96 -8.12
C ALA A 30 -14.27 5.51 -7.51
N LEU A 31 -13.16 5.29 -8.21
CA LEU A 31 -11.83 5.80 -7.87
C LEU A 31 -11.30 6.57 -9.08
N ASP A 32 -10.63 7.67 -8.83
CA ASP A 32 -9.93 8.45 -9.84
C ASP A 32 -8.44 8.61 -9.49
N HIS A 33 -7.76 9.41 -10.29
CA HIS A 33 -6.33 9.69 -10.13
C HIS A 33 -5.98 10.40 -8.82
N GLU A 34 -6.87 11.22 -8.27
CA GLU A 34 -6.64 11.94 -7.01
C GLU A 34 -6.62 10.94 -5.84
N VAL A 35 -7.56 9.99 -5.82
CA VAL A 35 -7.59 8.94 -4.81
C VAL A 35 -6.34 8.06 -4.88
N MET A 36 -5.87 7.75 -6.10
CA MET A 36 -4.63 6.98 -6.26
C MET A 36 -3.40 7.75 -5.79
N ALA A 37 -3.34 9.07 -5.99
CA ALA A 37 -2.25 9.91 -5.46
C ALA A 37 -2.26 9.91 -3.91
N MET A 38 -3.44 10.07 -3.30
CA MET A 38 -3.59 9.98 -1.84
C MET A 38 -3.14 8.62 -1.28
N LEU A 39 -3.40 7.52 -2.00
CA LEU A 39 -2.93 6.20 -1.60
C LEU A 39 -1.40 6.10 -1.61
N VAL A 40 -0.74 6.72 -2.60
CA VAL A 40 0.74 6.75 -2.68
C VAL A 40 1.31 7.55 -1.50
N GLU A 41 0.75 8.71 -1.18
CA GLU A 41 1.14 9.51 -0.01
C GLU A 41 0.94 8.74 1.30
N ALA A 42 -0.20 8.07 1.46
CA ALA A 42 -0.49 7.24 2.62
C ALA A 42 0.49 6.05 2.74
N THR A 43 0.90 5.48 1.61
CA THR A 43 1.91 4.43 1.54
C THR A 43 3.26 4.94 2.01
N GLU A 44 3.73 6.07 1.48
CA GLU A 44 5.00 6.68 1.89
C GLU A 44 5.00 7.00 3.40
N ALA A 45 3.95 7.65 3.90
CA ALA A 45 3.82 7.99 5.31
C ALA A 45 3.79 6.74 6.21
N THR A 46 3.20 5.64 5.74
CA THR A 46 3.19 4.36 6.45
C THR A 46 4.59 3.73 6.49
N LEU A 47 5.32 3.75 5.38
CA LEU A 47 6.69 3.23 5.31
C LEU A 47 7.64 4.02 6.21
N LYS A 48 7.54 5.35 6.23
CA LYS A 48 8.27 6.23 7.15
C LYS A 48 7.97 5.90 8.61
N ALA A 49 6.69 5.76 8.98
CA ALA A 49 6.29 5.40 10.34
C ALA A 49 6.79 4.02 10.77
N MET A 50 6.93 3.09 9.81
CA MET A 50 7.51 1.76 10.03
C MET A 50 9.05 1.77 10.02
N ASN A 51 9.69 2.94 9.85
CA ASN A 51 11.14 3.09 9.75
C ASN A 51 11.78 2.24 8.63
N ILE A 52 11.06 2.05 7.52
CA ILE A 52 11.58 1.38 6.33
C ILE A 52 12.33 2.41 5.49
N LYS A 53 13.63 2.16 5.26
CA LYS A 53 14.53 3.08 4.55
C LYS A 53 15.02 2.53 3.21
N ASP A 54 15.02 1.21 3.06
CA ASP A 54 15.40 0.53 1.84
C ASP A 54 14.14 0.10 1.09
N LEU A 55 13.98 0.61 -0.13
CA LEU A 55 12.87 0.31 -1.03
C LEU A 55 13.37 -0.42 -2.29
N THR A 56 14.61 -0.91 -2.27
CA THR A 56 15.18 -1.69 -3.35
C THR A 56 14.34 -2.96 -3.54
N PRO A 57 13.92 -3.29 -4.77
CA PRO A 57 13.18 -4.52 -5.02
C PRO A 57 13.94 -5.75 -4.51
N ALA A 58 13.23 -6.65 -3.83
CA ALA A 58 13.79 -7.95 -3.47
C ALA A 58 13.94 -8.80 -4.74
N GLU A 59 15.18 -9.23 -5.03
CA GLU A 59 15.60 -10.08 -6.17
C GLU A 59 14.53 -11.05 -6.65
#